data_AF-A0A7J9DJY9-F1
#
_entry.id   AF-A0A7J9DJY9-F1
#
_cell.length_a   1.000
_cell.length_b   1.000
_cell.length_c   1.000
_cell.angle_alpha   90.00
_cell.angle_beta   90.00
_cell.angle_gamma   90.00
#
_symmetry.space_group_name_H-M   'P 1'
#
loop_
_entity.id
_entity.type
_entity.pdbx_description
1 polymer ?
#
loop_
_entity_poly.entity_id
_entity_poly.type
_entity_poly.pdbx_seq_one_letter_code
_entity_poly.pdbx_strand_id
1 'polypeptide(L)'
;MGLPNFQFETILDGLPSSDRDATQDVSVLNDPVRKNCLAPFLELLAKLNSSPHVPTVTCIISNGVMSSAIKAAELLDIVMGDSAILDEEFLEEIKIEGGVPVICWPFFADQQTNYRYACTHWGIGMEVDHDVKRENIEFLVKEIMEGEEGKKKKEKALEWKKKAKEAVEVGGLSYIDFDRFVKEALKHG
;
A
#
# COMPACT_ATOMS: atom_id res chain seq x y z
N MET A 1 11.30 -16.29 9.18
CA MET A 1 10.85 -15.76 10.47
C MET A 1 10.88 -14.27 10.34
N GLY A 2 9.75 -13.62 10.65
CA GLY A 2 9.50 -12.17 10.71
C GLY A 2 10.76 -11.31 10.66
N LEU A 3 10.76 -10.19 9.94
CA LEU A 3 11.57 -9.06 10.41
C LEU A 3 11.32 -8.96 11.93
N PRO A 4 12.35 -9.04 12.80
CA PRO A 4 12.17 -9.31 14.22
C PRO A 4 11.30 -8.26 14.93
N ASN A 5 11.11 -7.10 14.29
CA ASN A 5 10.33 -5.98 14.79
C ASN A 5 9.00 -5.76 14.04
N PHE A 6 8.64 -6.63 13.07
CA PHE A 6 7.37 -6.54 12.34
C PHE A 6 6.30 -7.36 13.06
N GLN A 7 5.18 -6.71 13.39
CA GLN A 7 4.04 -7.33 14.05
C GLN A 7 2.78 -7.11 13.23
N PHE A 8 1.99 -8.17 13.07
CA PHE A 8 0.72 -8.13 12.38
C PHE A 8 -0.41 -8.21 13.41
N GLU A 9 -1.31 -7.22 13.39
CA GLU A 9 -2.47 -7.13 14.27
C GLU A 9 -3.73 -6.91 13.43
N THR A 10 -4.87 -7.41 13.90
CA THR A 10 -6.15 -7.29 13.20
C THR A 10 -7.14 -6.55 14.07
N ILE A 11 -7.92 -5.65 13.47
CA ILE A 11 -9.05 -4.98 14.11
C ILE A 11 -10.35 -5.48 13.51
N LEU A 12 -11.45 -5.40 14.27
CA LEU A 12 -12.78 -5.69 13.75
C LEU A 12 -13.25 -4.50 12.88
N ASP A 13 -13.78 -4.81 11.70
CA ASP A 13 -14.29 -3.80 10.75
C ASP A 13 -15.74 -3.38 11.05
N GLY A 14 -16.44 -4.14 11.90
CA GLY A 14 -17.84 -3.92 12.24
C GLY A 14 -18.79 -4.09 11.04
N LEU A 15 -18.34 -4.80 9.99
CA LEU A 15 -19.15 -5.09 8.81
C LEU A 15 -19.97 -6.38 9.01
N PRO A 16 -21.19 -6.46 8.44
CA PRO A 16 -21.93 -7.72 8.40
C PRO A 16 -21.21 -8.75 7.51
N SER A 17 -21.51 -10.03 7.71
CA SER A 17 -20.98 -11.10 6.85
C SER A 17 -21.32 -10.82 5.38
N SER A 18 -20.30 -10.74 4.52
CA SER A 18 -20.48 -10.49 3.10
C SER A 18 -20.92 -11.74 2.34
N ASP A 19 -21.88 -11.58 1.41
CA ASP A 19 -22.13 -12.56 0.36
C ASP A 19 -20.96 -12.57 -0.63
N ARG A 20 -20.52 -13.77 -1.01
CA ARG A 20 -19.37 -14.03 -1.87
C ARG A 20 -19.59 -13.58 -3.31
N ASP A 21 -20.84 -13.54 -3.76
CA ASP A 21 -21.22 -13.13 -5.12
C ASP A 21 -21.70 -11.67 -5.20
N ALA A 22 -21.68 -10.94 -4.09
CA ALA A 22 -22.11 -9.54 -4.08
C ALA A 22 -21.05 -8.62 -4.71
N THR A 23 -21.47 -7.78 -5.65
CA THR A 23 -20.68 -6.60 -6.04
C THR A 23 -20.70 -5.63 -4.86
N GLN A 24 -19.65 -5.65 -4.05
CA GLN A 24 -19.49 -4.76 -2.90
C GLN A 24 -19.43 -3.31 -3.40
N ASP A 25 -20.50 -2.55 -3.17
CA ASP A 25 -20.49 -1.12 -3.46
C ASP A 25 -19.53 -0.42 -2.49
N VAL A 26 -18.48 0.18 -3.05
CA VAL A 26 -17.45 0.92 -2.32
C VAL A 26 -18.06 1.97 -1.39
N SER A 27 -19.13 2.63 -1.80
CA SER A 27 -19.81 3.64 -1.00
C SER A 27 -20.51 3.03 0.22
N VAL A 28 -21.07 1.82 0.08
CA VAL A 28 -21.76 1.09 1.15
C VAL A 28 -20.77 0.50 2.17
N LEU A 29 -19.54 0.19 1.75
CA LEU A 29 -18.46 -0.25 2.63
C LEU A 29 -17.78 0.89 3.39
N ASN A 30 -17.63 2.05 2.76
CA ASN A 30 -16.88 3.17 3.32
C ASN A 30 -17.56 3.73 4.59
N ASP A 31 -18.88 3.86 4.58
CA ASP A 31 -19.62 4.45 5.70
C ASP A 31 -19.52 3.63 7.01
N PRO A 32 -19.76 2.31 7.01
CA PRO A 32 -19.56 1.48 8.19
C PRO A 32 -18.10 1.42 8.65
N VAL A 33 -17.13 1.26 7.73
CA VAL A 33 -15.70 1.22 8.07
C VAL A 33 -15.27 2.53 8.76
N ARG A 34 -15.73 3.68 8.25
CA ARG A 34 -15.47 4.99 8.87
C ARG A 34 -16.10 5.15 10.25
N LYS A 35 -17.27 4.55 10.48
CA LYS A 35 -18.00 4.67 11.77
C LYS A 35 -17.51 3.66 12.80
N ASN A 36 -17.17 2.45 12.37
CA ASN A 36 -17.00 1.31 13.25
C ASN A 36 -15.53 1.01 13.55
N CYS A 37 -14.58 1.38 12.67
CA CYS A 37 -13.17 1.04 12.88
C CYS A 37 -12.44 1.93 13.89
N LEU A 38 -12.96 3.11 14.27
CA LEU A 38 -12.25 4.02 15.17
C LEU A 38 -12.05 3.41 16.57
N ALA A 39 -13.10 2.89 17.18
CA ALA A 39 -13.03 2.28 18.51
C ALA A 39 -12.05 1.09 18.58
N PRO A 40 -12.16 0.05 17.73
CA PRO A 40 -11.22 -1.07 17.78
C PRO A 40 -9.79 -0.65 17.39
N PHE A 41 -9.62 0.40 16.58
CA PHE A 41 -8.29 0.95 16.28
C PHE A 41 -7.66 1.66 17.49
N LEU A 42 -8.44 2.45 18.25
CA LEU A 42 -7.99 3.05 19.51
C LEU A 42 -7.65 1.99 20.56
N GLU A 43 -8.43 0.91 20.65
CA GLU A 43 -8.14 -0.23 21.54
C GLU A 43 -6.81 -0.90 21.17
N LEU A 44 -6.54 -1.08 19.87
CA LEU A 44 -5.26 -1.59 19.39
C LEU A 44 -4.11 -0.66 19.79
N LEU A 45 -4.23 0.65 19.57
CA LEU A 45 -3.19 1.61 19.94
C LEU A 45 -2.94 1.63 21.45
N ALA A 46 -4.00 1.55 22.27
CA ALA A 46 -3.88 1.45 23.72
C ALA A 46 -3.17 0.15 24.15
N LYS A 47 -3.50 -0.98 23.52
CA LYS A 47 -2.82 -2.27 23.74
C LYS A 47 -1.34 -2.17 23.40
N LEU A 48 -0.99 -1.60 22.24
CA LEU A 48 0.40 -1.45 21.79
C LEU A 48 1.19 -0.54 22.74
N ASN A 49 0.65 0.62 23.10
CA ASN A 49 1.31 1.59 23.98
C ASN A 49 1.46 1.09 25.43
N SER A 50 0.66 0.12 25.85
CA SER A 50 0.76 -0.49 27.18
C SER A 50 1.71 -1.70 27.22
N SER A 51 2.20 -2.17 26.07
CA SER A 51 3.07 -3.34 25.98
C SER A 51 4.50 -2.99 26.39
N PRO A 52 5.12 -3.69 27.36
CA PRO A 52 6.51 -3.46 27.71
C PRO A 52 7.50 -4.01 26.68
N HIS A 53 7.03 -4.73 25.65
CA HIS A 53 7.86 -5.41 24.65
C HIS A 53 7.91 -4.68 23.30
N VAL A 54 7.05 -3.68 23.12
CA VAL A 54 6.93 -2.92 21.87
C VAL A 54 7.08 -1.44 22.21
N PRO A 55 7.89 -0.67 21.46
CA PRO A 55 7.94 0.78 21.65
C PRO A 55 6.57 1.41 21.47
N THR A 56 6.31 2.51 22.18
CA THR A 56 5.10 3.30 22.01
C THR A 56 4.96 3.77 20.56
N VAL A 57 3.75 3.77 20.04
CA VAL A 57 3.44 4.24 18.69
C VAL A 57 3.67 5.74 18.60
N THR A 58 4.58 6.17 17.73
CA THR A 58 4.92 7.58 17.50
C THR A 58 4.44 8.11 16.15
N CYS A 59 4.09 7.21 15.22
CA CYS A 59 3.64 7.56 13.88
C CYS A 59 2.57 6.58 13.39
N ILE A 60 1.55 7.09 12.70
CA ILE A 60 0.56 6.29 11.98
C ILE A 60 0.67 6.60 10.48
N ILE A 61 0.96 5.58 9.68
CA ILE A 61 0.92 5.65 8.21
C ILE A 61 -0.37 4.98 7.76
N SER A 62 -1.18 5.69 6.98
CA SER A 62 -2.48 5.19 6.54
C SER A 62 -2.77 5.57 5.10
N ASN A 63 -3.54 4.74 4.39
CA ASN A 63 -4.05 5.15 3.08
C ASN A 63 -5.18 6.18 3.28
N GLY A 64 -5.37 7.06 2.29
CA GLY A 64 -6.33 8.18 2.37
C GLY A 64 -7.81 7.79 2.54
N VAL A 65 -8.15 6.50 2.53
CA VAL A 65 -9.53 6.01 2.72
C VAL A 65 -9.84 5.74 4.20
N MET A 66 -8.83 5.48 5.04
CA MET A 66 -9.00 5.17 6.47
C MET A 66 -9.06 6.43 7.34
N SER A 67 -10.17 7.19 7.28
CA SER A 67 -10.37 8.38 8.13
C SER A 67 -10.28 8.11 9.65
N SER A 68 -10.46 6.85 10.08
CA SER A 68 -10.30 6.42 11.47
C SER A 68 -8.86 6.57 11.96
N ALA A 69 -7.87 6.40 11.08
CA ALA A 69 -6.46 6.60 11.42
C ALA A 69 -6.15 8.07 11.75
N ILE A 70 -6.66 8.98 10.92
CA ILE A 70 -6.53 10.44 11.11
C ILE A 70 -7.13 10.85 12.45
N LYS A 71 -8.38 10.45 12.71
CA LYS A 71 -9.06 10.79 13.97
C LYS A 71 -8.36 10.21 15.20
N ALA A 72 -7.85 8.98 15.11
CA ALA A 72 -7.12 8.37 16.22
C ALA A 72 -5.80 9.09 16.51
N ALA A 73 -5.09 9.51 15.46
CA ALA A 73 -3.88 10.29 15.58
C ALA A 73 -4.14 11.65 16.26
N GLU A 74 -5.18 12.36 15.85
CA GLU A 74 -5.63 13.61 16.49
C GLU A 74 -5.99 13.40 17.98
N LEU A 75 -6.73 12.33 18.30
CA LEU A 75 -7.17 12.04 19.67
C LEU A 75 -6.02 11.67 20.62
N LEU A 76 -4.97 11.05 20.09
CA LEU A 76 -3.85 10.54 20.87
C LEU A 76 -2.58 11.37 20.74
N ASP A 77 -2.64 12.50 20.02
CA ASP A 77 -1.49 13.36 19.71
C ASP A 77 -0.32 12.58 19.07
N ILE A 78 -0.66 11.68 18.13
CA ILE A 78 0.30 10.88 17.35
C ILE A 78 0.51 11.56 16.00
N VAL A 79 1.74 11.57 15.50
CA VAL A 79 2.05 12.12 14.19
C VAL A 79 1.40 11.25 13.11
N MET A 80 0.60 11.86 12.24
CA MET A 80 0.24 11.23 10.97
C MET A 80 1.44 11.33 10.04
N GLY A 81 1.98 10.17 9.64
CA GLY A 81 2.85 10.10 8.48
C GLY A 81 2.00 10.40 7.26
N ASP A 82 2.34 11.48 6.55
CA ASP A 82 1.59 11.89 5.38
C ASP A 82 1.88 10.88 4.26
N SER A 83 0.87 10.20 3.69
CA SER A 83 1.11 9.25 2.59
C SER A 83 1.78 9.91 1.37
N ALA A 84 1.81 11.25 1.32
CA ALA A 84 2.45 12.06 0.29
C ALA A 84 3.65 12.91 0.78
N ILE A 85 3.94 12.96 2.08
CA ILE A 85 5.12 13.65 2.65
C ILE A 85 5.73 12.72 3.71
N LEU A 86 6.26 11.62 3.24
CA LEU A 86 7.38 10.96 3.88
C LEU A 86 8.61 11.49 3.11
N ASP A 87 9.68 11.85 3.83
CA ASP A 87 10.89 12.50 3.29
C ASP A 87 11.33 11.89 1.94
N GLU A 88 12.07 12.64 1.10
CA GLU A 88 12.55 12.18 -0.22
C GLU A 88 13.22 10.78 -0.20
N GLU A 89 13.67 10.31 0.97
CA GLU A 89 14.21 8.97 1.22
C GLU A 89 13.13 7.85 1.30
N PHE A 90 11.89 8.16 1.71
CA PHE A 90 10.79 7.20 1.87
C PHE A 90 9.88 7.11 0.64
N LEU A 91 9.87 8.14 -0.23
CA LEU A 91 9.26 8.03 -1.57
C LEU A 91 9.96 6.97 -2.45
N GLU A 92 11.18 6.56 -2.08
CA GLU A 92 11.80 5.33 -2.59
C GLU A 92 11.11 4.03 -2.11
N GLU A 93 9.90 4.03 -1.53
CA GLU A 93 9.23 2.78 -1.12
C GLU A 93 7.97 2.42 -1.94
N ILE A 94 7.39 3.32 -2.75
CA ILE A 94 5.98 3.17 -3.14
C ILE A 94 5.77 2.68 -4.60
N LYS A 95 6.41 1.54 -4.92
CA LYS A 95 5.92 0.49 -5.85
C LYS A 95 6.57 0.28 -7.22
N ILE A 96 7.34 1.20 -7.81
CA ILE A 96 8.29 0.84 -8.90
C ILE A 96 9.63 1.48 -8.67
N GLU A 97 9.66 2.77 -8.38
CA GLU A 97 10.89 3.51 -8.07
C GLU A 97 11.54 3.05 -6.77
N GLY A 98 10.78 2.40 -5.89
CA GLY A 98 11.31 1.75 -4.70
C GLY A 98 11.80 0.32 -4.88
N GLY A 99 11.49 -0.28 -6.03
CA GLY A 99 11.73 -1.71 -6.25
C GLY A 99 11.13 -2.56 -5.14
N VAL A 100 9.90 -2.24 -4.71
CA VAL A 100 9.17 -2.96 -3.66
C VAL A 100 8.08 -3.83 -4.30
N PRO A 101 8.02 -5.14 -4.00
CA PRO A 101 6.96 -6.00 -4.48
C PRO A 101 5.64 -5.66 -3.79
N VAL A 102 4.52 -5.98 -4.43
CA VAL A 102 3.20 -5.54 -3.97
C VAL A 102 2.25 -6.71 -3.75
N ILE A 103 1.57 -6.72 -2.61
CA ILE A 103 0.35 -7.53 -2.48
C ILE A 103 -0.77 -6.73 -3.13
N CYS A 104 -1.51 -7.39 -4.00
CA CYS A 104 -2.50 -6.74 -4.82
C CYS A 104 -3.91 -7.18 -4.45
N TRP A 105 -4.71 -6.18 -4.12
CA TRP A 105 -6.14 -6.30 -3.99
C TRP A 105 -6.79 -5.15 -4.75
N PRO A 106 -7.28 -5.38 -5.99
CA PRO A 106 -7.96 -4.34 -6.74
C PRO A 106 -9.33 -4.04 -6.11
N PHE A 107 -9.64 -2.76 -5.85
CA PHE A 107 -10.92 -2.36 -5.30
C PHE A 107 -11.76 -1.56 -6.32
N PHE A 108 -11.25 -0.45 -6.85
CA PHE A 108 -12.01 0.40 -7.79
C PHE A 108 -11.12 1.15 -8.79
N ALA A 109 -11.77 1.79 -9.77
CA ALA A 109 -11.13 2.56 -10.84
C ALA A 109 -10.11 1.75 -11.66
N ASP A 110 -8.94 2.32 -11.94
CA ASP A 110 -7.86 1.73 -12.70
C ASP A 110 -7.11 0.62 -11.94
N GLN A 111 -7.44 0.38 -10.66
CA GLN A 111 -6.76 -0.64 -9.85
C GLN A 111 -6.87 -2.04 -10.43
N GLN A 112 -7.98 -2.40 -11.11
CA GLN A 112 -8.10 -3.70 -11.78
C GLN A 112 -7.08 -3.88 -12.90
N THR A 113 -6.85 -2.82 -13.69
CA THR A 113 -5.84 -2.80 -14.74
C THR A 113 -4.44 -2.80 -14.15
N ASN A 114 -4.17 -1.93 -13.18
CA ASN A 114 -2.87 -1.81 -12.53
C ASN A 114 -2.46 -3.11 -11.84
N TYR A 115 -3.42 -3.76 -11.16
CA TYR A 115 -3.24 -5.08 -10.58
C TYR A 115 -2.76 -6.11 -11.61
N ARG A 116 -3.48 -6.20 -12.73
CA ARG A 116 -3.15 -7.15 -13.80
C ARG A 116 -1.74 -6.89 -14.33
N TYR A 117 -1.39 -5.63 -14.59
CA TYR A 117 -0.03 -5.29 -15.00
C TYR A 117 1.02 -5.70 -13.95
N ALA A 118 0.79 -5.38 -12.67
CA ALA A 118 1.71 -5.71 -11.59
C ALA A 118 1.93 -7.23 -11.44
N CYS A 119 0.87 -8.03 -11.49
CA CYS A 119 0.95 -9.48 -11.32
C CYS A 119 1.43 -10.22 -12.57
N THR A 120 0.92 -9.88 -13.75
CA THR A 120 1.14 -10.69 -14.95
C THR A 120 2.24 -10.14 -15.86
N HIS A 121 2.35 -8.82 -16.01
CA HIS A 121 3.28 -8.21 -16.98
C HIS A 121 4.59 -7.78 -16.34
N TRP A 122 4.54 -7.10 -15.21
CA TRP A 122 5.73 -6.65 -14.49
C TRP A 122 6.28 -7.73 -13.58
N GLY A 123 5.42 -8.64 -13.11
CA GLY A 123 5.81 -9.76 -12.27
C GLY A 123 6.26 -9.34 -10.87
N ILE A 124 5.77 -8.20 -10.39
CA ILE A 124 6.10 -7.62 -9.08
C ILE A 124 4.99 -7.83 -8.04
N GLY A 125 3.82 -8.32 -8.48
CA GLY A 125 2.63 -8.50 -7.66
C GLY A 125 2.40 -9.93 -7.17
N MET A 126 1.81 -10.04 -5.98
CA MET A 126 1.15 -11.24 -5.43
C MET A 126 -0.35 -10.96 -5.29
N GLU A 127 -1.19 -11.86 -5.79
CA GLU A 127 -2.64 -11.72 -5.76
C GLU A 127 -3.22 -12.08 -4.40
N VAL A 128 -4.19 -11.31 -3.93
CA VAL A 128 -5.11 -11.77 -2.89
C VAL A 128 -6.29 -12.51 -3.52
N ASP A 129 -6.61 -13.67 -2.96
CA ASP A 129 -7.79 -14.46 -3.34
C ASP A 129 -9.08 -13.63 -3.28
N HIS A 130 -10.04 -13.92 -4.15
CA HIS A 130 -11.36 -13.31 -4.12
C HIS A 130 -12.14 -13.63 -2.83
N ASP A 131 -11.93 -14.82 -2.23
CA ASP A 131 -12.48 -15.20 -0.92
C ASP A 131 -11.47 -14.89 0.18
N VAL A 132 -11.67 -13.75 0.82
CA VAL A 132 -10.61 -13.16 1.63
C VAL A 132 -10.71 -13.65 3.04
N LYS A 133 -9.65 -14.33 3.45
CA LYS A 133 -9.51 -14.87 4.79
C LYS A 133 -8.29 -14.28 5.46
N ARG A 134 -8.39 -14.08 6.77
CA ARG A 134 -7.29 -13.55 7.59
C ARG A 134 -6.03 -14.38 7.43
N GLU A 135 -6.18 -15.70 7.43
CA GLU A 135 -5.08 -16.65 7.34
C GLU A 135 -4.37 -16.52 5.97
N ASN A 136 -5.14 -16.26 4.91
CA ASN A 136 -4.60 -16.03 3.56
C ASN A 136 -3.82 -14.72 3.51
N ILE A 137 -4.34 -13.65 4.11
CA ILE A 137 -3.63 -12.36 4.19
C ILE A 137 -2.34 -12.49 4.99
N GLU A 138 -2.39 -13.12 6.16
CA GLU A 138 -1.21 -13.32 7.00
C GLU A 138 -0.15 -14.14 6.27
N PHE A 139 -0.56 -15.20 5.57
CA PHE A 139 0.34 -15.97 4.71
C PHE A 139 0.97 -15.10 3.62
N LEU A 140 0.18 -14.33 2.85
CA LEU A 140 0.69 -13.48 1.78
C LEU A 140 1.67 -12.41 2.30
N VAL A 141 1.37 -11.81 3.44
CA VAL A 141 2.26 -10.83 4.10
C VAL A 141 3.58 -11.49 4.49
N LYS A 142 3.55 -12.68 5.09
CA LYS A 142 4.77 -13.42 5.42
C LYS A 142 5.55 -13.84 4.16
N GLU A 143 4.85 -14.32 3.14
CA GLU A 143 5.45 -14.80 1.90
C GLU A 143 6.08 -13.67 1.08
N ILE A 144 5.46 -12.48 1.01
CA ILE A 144 6.05 -11.36 0.29
C ILE A 144 7.28 -10.77 1.00
N MET A 145 7.31 -10.83 2.34
CA MET A 145 8.39 -10.27 3.16
C MET A 145 9.62 -11.17 3.22
N GLU A 146 9.44 -12.49 3.31
CA GLU A 146 10.53 -13.45 3.57
C GLU A 146 10.52 -14.68 2.68
N GLY A 147 9.37 -14.96 2.08
CA GLY A 147 9.14 -16.11 1.25
C GLY A 147 9.93 -16.07 -0.05
N GLU A 148 10.01 -17.24 -0.69
CA GLU A 148 10.78 -17.38 -1.92
C GLU A 148 10.10 -16.65 -3.07
N GLU A 149 8.77 -16.64 -3.10
CA GLU A 149 8.04 -15.85 -4.09
C GLU A 149 8.24 -14.36 -3.87
N GLY A 150 8.17 -13.88 -2.62
CA GLY A 150 8.45 -12.50 -2.25
C GLY A 150 9.80 -12.00 -2.75
N LYS A 151 10.86 -12.81 -2.58
CA LYS A 151 12.21 -12.51 -3.08
C LYS A 151 12.25 -12.38 -4.60
N LYS A 152 11.62 -13.30 -5.34
CA LYS A 152 11.54 -13.21 -6.81
C LYS A 152 10.81 -11.94 -7.27
N LYS A 153 9.70 -11.59 -6.59
CA LYS A 153 8.97 -10.34 -6.86
C LYS A 153 9.83 -9.12 -6.56
N LYS A 154 10.62 -9.15 -5.47
CA LYS A 154 11.55 -8.08 -5.09
C LYS A 154 12.65 -7.88 -6.13
N GLU A 155 13.25 -8.96 -6.64
CA GLU A 155 14.24 -8.88 -7.73
C GLU A 155 13.65 -8.24 -8.99
N LYS A 156 12.45 -8.66 -9.40
CA LYS A 156 11.73 -8.04 -10.52
C LYS A 156 11.43 -6.57 -10.28
N ALA A 157 11.02 -6.20 -9.07
CA ALA A 157 10.75 -4.82 -8.72
C ALA A 157 12.04 -3.96 -8.82
N LEU A 158 13.20 -4.49 -8.39
CA LEU A 158 14.49 -3.82 -8.53
C LEU A 158 14.93 -3.66 -9.99
N GLU A 159 14.66 -4.66 -10.85
CA GLU A 159 14.87 -4.52 -12.30
C GLU A 159 14.04 -3.37 -12.88
N TRP A 160 12.76 -3.25 -12.47
CA TRP A 160 11.89 -2.17 -12.91
C TRP A 160 12.30 -0.80 -12.35
N LYS A 161 12.76 -0.73 -11.09
CA LYS A 161 13.36 0.48 -10.50
C LYS A 161 14.48 1.01 -11.37
N LYS A 162 15.41 0.13 -11.77
CA LYS A 162 16.55 0.49 -12.62
C LYS A 162 16.08 1.04 -13.97
N LYS A 163 15.16 0.35 -14.65
CA LYS A 163 14.62 0.80 -15.95
C LYS A 163 13.89 2.14 -15.86
N ALA A 164 13.10 2.33 -14.81
CA ALA A 164 12.39 3.59 -14.58
C ALA A 164 13.39 4.75 -14.42
N LYS A 165 14.43 4.55 -13.60
CA LYS A 165 15.50 5.53 -13.40
C LYS A 165 16.23 5.87 -14.71
N GLU A 166 16.65 4.87 -15.47
CA GLU A 166 17.33 5.07 -16.77
C GLU A 166 16.44 5.80 -17.79
N ALA A 167 15.12 5.59 -17.76
CA ALA A 167 14.19 6.23 -18.68
C ALA A 167 14.02 7.74 -18.42
N VAL A 168 14.08 8.16 -17.16
CA VAL A 168 13.85 9.56 -16.74
C VAL A 168 15.14 10.39 -16.60
N GLU A 169 16.31 9.75 -16.52
CA GLU A 169 17.61 10.43 -16.51
C GLU A 169 17.82 11.29 -17.76
N VAL A 170 18.70 12.30 -17.67
CA VAL A 170 19.01 13.19 -18.81
C VAL A 170 19.52 12.36 -19.99
N GLY A 171 18.82 12.46 -21.12
CA GLY A 171 19.11 11.65 -22.31
C GLY A 171 18.42 10.27 -22.34
N GLY A 172 17.65 9.94 -21.31
CA GLY A 172 16.76 8.78 -21.27
C GLY A 172 15.56 8.93 -22.21
N LEU A 173 14.89 7.82 -22.51
CA LEU A 173 13.81 7.80 -23.50
C LEU A 173 12.61 8.69 -23.10
N SER A 174 12.17 8.62 -21.85
CA SER A 174 11.07 9.46 -21.37
C SER A 174 11.47 10.94 -21.32
N TYR A 175 12.72 11.25 -20.97
CA TYR A 175 13.26 12.61 -21.03
C TYR A 175 13.22 13.17 -22.45
N ILE A 176 13.70 12.40 -23.43
CA ILE A 176 13.73 12.80 -24.84
C ILE A 176 12.33 13.00 -25.39
N ASP A 177 11.40 12.08 -25.10
CA ASP A 177 10.02 12.19 -25.54
C ASP A 177 9.32 13.42 -24.94
N PHE A 178 9.56 13.72 -23.67
CA PHE A 178 9.03 14.91 -23.02
C PHE A 178 9.63 16.20 -23.58
N ASP A 179 10.95 16.27 -23.78
CA ASP A 179 11.61 17.41 -24.41
C ASP A 179 11.09 17.67 -25.83
N ARG A 180 10.86 16.61 -26.62
CA ARG A 180 10.21 16.71 -27.94
C ARG A 180 8.81 17.28 -27.82
N PHE A 181 7.99 16.75 -26.91
CA PHE A 181 6.63 17.23 -26.68
C PHE A 181 6.59 18.72 -26.32
N VAL A 182 7.44 19.17 -25.39
CA VAL A 182 7.53 20.59 -25.00
C VAL A 182 7.90 21.46 -26.19
N LYS A 183 8.88 21.05 -26.99
CA LYS A 183 9.30 21.78 -28.20
C LYS A 183 8.20 21.89 -29.25
N GLU A 184 7.36 20.87 -29.40
CA GLU A 184 6.21 20.90 -30.31
C GLU A 184 5.10 21.80 -29.79
N ALA A 185 4.76 21.72 -28.50
CA ALA A 185 3.75 22.57 -27.88
C ALA A 185 4.12 24.07 -28.01
N LEU A 186 5.39 24.42 -27.81
CA LEU A 186 5.89 25.80 -27.93
C LEU A 186 5.89 26.33 -29.38
N LYS A 187 5.83 25.46 -30.40
CA LYS A 187 5.72 25.89 -31.81
C LYS A 187 4.29 26.25 -32.21
N HIS A 188 3.30 25.87 -31.40
CA HIS A 188 1.88 26.07 -31.66
C HIS A 188 1.21 27.05 -30.68
N GLY A 189 1.98 27.68 -29.79
CA GLY A 189 1.55 28.74 -28.87
C GLY A 189 1.88 30.14 -29.36
#